data_AF-A0AAV5TSK2-F1
#
_entry.id   AF-A0AAV5TSK2-F1
#
_cell.length_a   1.000
_cell.length_b   1.000
_cell.length_c   1.000
_cell.angle_alpha   90.00
_cell.angle_beta   90.00
_cell.angle_gamma   90.00
#
_symmetry.space_group_name_H-M   'P 1'
#
loop_
_entity.id
_entity.type
_entity.pdbx_description
1 polymer ?
#
loop_
_entity_poly.entity_id
_entity_poly.type
_entity_poly.pdbx_seq_one_letter_code
_entity_poly.pdbx_strand_id
1 'polypeptide(L)'
;NTMIFMPSVDFIDSDVNPRMKFVIGDNIYFMYDDDGKWVMQVMDTRTFNLSNLEVRGELDDFVHATFKTIVVHKEKAYFWSRSVYQFFEGTAESGCFRWRRIMLTSYPFAGVKFGYKDAIAGSNTYFCVISHDRDDVILRRLNLDTMTWTEDQVTGEAIRTHSLLIHRYKMFIVGQSIHLISEEHYANMKRHLVLDLSNQDGSLNFHEA
;
A
#
# COMPACT_ATOMS: atom_id res chain seq x y z
N ASN A 1 -2.24 1.10 19.77
CA ASN A 1 -1.85 2.17 18.82
C ASN A 1 -2.89 2.28 17.72
N THR A 2 -3.85 3.17 17.93
CA THR A 2 -4.95 3.43 17.00
C THR A 2 -4.41 4.27 15.84
N MET A 3 -4.43 3.76 14.61
CA MET A 3 -4.21 4.60 13.43
C MET A 3 -5.43 5.51 13.28
N ILE A 4 -5.23 6.82 13.49
CA ILE A 4 -6.20 7.84 13.13
C ILE A 4 -6.04 8.08 11.62
N PHE A 5 -7.02 7.67 10.83
CA PHE A 5 -7.19 8.25 9.49
C PHE A 5 -7.54 9.71 9.69
N MET A 6 -6.59 10.61 9.43
CA MET A 6 -6.95 12.02 9.28
C MET A 6 -7.71 12.15 7.95
N PRO A 7 -8.98 12.62 7.96
CA PRO A 7 -9.60 13.08 6.72
C PRO A 7 -8.69 14.14 6.11
N SER A 8 -8.65 14.20 4.78
CA SER A 8 -7.86 15.20 4.05
C SER A 8 -8.14 16.58 4.61
N VAL A 9 -7.19 17.10 5.38
CA VAL A 9 -7.22 18.50 5.77
C VAL A 9 -6.53 19.23 4.64
N ASP A 10 -7.33 19.90 3.82
CA ASP A 10 -6.89 20.83 2.78
C ASP A 10 -6.34 22.10 3.45
N PHE A 11 -5.25 21.95 4.19
CA PHE A 11 -4.39 23.06 4.57
C PHE A 11 -3.17 22.97 3.68
N ILE A 12 -3.25 23.60 2.51
CA ILE A 12 -2.17 24.30 1.81
C ILE A 12 -2.81 24.85 0.53
N ASP A 13 -2.80 26.18 0.43
CA ASP A 13 -3.14 26.96 -0.76
C ASP A 13 -2.00 26.79 -1.80
N SER A 14 -1.86 25.57 -2.31
CA SER A 14 -1.04 25.29 -3.48
C SER A 14 -1.81 24.31 -4.35
N ASP A 15 -1.84 24.56 -5.66
CA ASP A 15 -2.41 23.67 -6.68
C ASP A 15 -1.69 22.29 -6.76
N VAL A 16 -0.88 21.93 -5.76
CA VAL A 16 -0.03 20.75 -5.72
C VAL A 16 -0.36 19.93 -4.47
N ASN A 17 -1.45 19.17 -4.55
CA ASN A 17 -1.76 18.18 -3.53
C ASN A 17 -0.71 17.04 -3.55
N PRO A 18 -0.08 16.70 -2.41
CA PRO A 18 0.88 15.60 -2.37
C PRO A 18 0.22 14.29 -2.78
N ARG A 19 0.91 13.52 -3.61
CA ARG A 19 0.43 12.20 -4.04
C ARG A 19 0.44 11.19 -2.90
N MET A 20 1.32 11.38 -1.92
CA MET A 20 1.46 10.50 -0.76
C MET A 20 1.77 11.29 0.51
N LYS A 21 1.23 10.81 1.63
CA LYS A 21 1.54 11.29 2.98
C LYS A 21 1.79 10.08 3.88
N PHE A 22 2.83 10.10 4.69
CA PHE A 22 3.09 9.05 5.68
C PHE A 22 3.86 9.60 6.88
N VAL A 23 3.85 8.88 8.00
CA VAL A 23 4.45 9.32 9.26
C VAL A 23 5.54 8.34 9.68
N ILE A 24 6.74 8.84 9.96
CA ILE A 24 7.85 8.09 10.57
C ILE A 24 8.33 8.86 11.80
N GLY A 25 8.30 8.23 12.97
CA GLY A 25 8.66 8.89 14.23
C GLY A 25 7.79 10.13 14.46
N ASP A 26 8.43 11.26 14.80
CA ASP A 26 7.79 12.56 15.00
C ASP A 26 7.65 13.38 13.71
N ASN A 27 7.79 12.78 12.52
CA ASN A 27 7.80 13.51 11.25
C ASN A 27 6.70 13.05 10.29
N ILE A 28 6.05 14.01 9.62
CA ILE A 28 5.12 13.76 8.51
C ILE A 28 5.87 14.03 7.20
N TYR A 29 5.86 13.05 6.31
CA TYR A 29 6.49 13.11 5.00
C TYR A 29 5.41 13.32 3.94
N PHE A 30 5.63 14.29 3.07
CA PHE A 30 4.79 14.62 1.93
C PHE A 30 5.59 14.38 0.67
N MET A 31 5.07 13.57 -0.24
CA MET A 31 5.76 13.24 -1.49
C MET A 31 4.94 13.70 -2.69
N TYR A 32 5.61 14.38 -3.62
CA TYR A 32 5.01 15.03 -4.78
C TYR A 32 5.71 14.56 -6.06
N ASP A 33 4.96 14.60 -7.16
CA ASP A 33 5.48 14.43 -8.51
C ASP A 33 5.57 15.83 -9.13
N ASP A 34 6.79 16.30 -9.39
CA ASP A 34 7.12 17.60 -9.95
C ASP A 34 7.81 17.38 -11.31
N ASP A 35 7.02 17.45 -12.39
CA ASP A 35 7.46 17.21 -13.76
C ASP A 35 8.24 15.89 -13.97
N GLY A 36 7.75 14.80 -13.37
CA GLY A 36 8.37 13.48 -13.47
C GLY A 36 9.52 13.26 -12.50
N LYS A 37 9.79 14.22 -11.60
CA LYS A 37 10.73 14.06 -10.49
C LYS A 37 9.98 13.97 -9.18
N TRP A 38 10.31 12.96 -8.39
CA TRP A 38 9.76 12.84 -7.05
C TRP A 38 10.49 13.79 -6.10
N VAL A 39 9.74 14.68 -5.47
CA VAL A 39 10.23 15.58 -4.43
C VAL A 39 9.54 15.26 -3.10
N MET A 40 10.22 15.54 -2.00
CA MET A 40 9.69 15.26 -0.67
C MET A 40 9.85 16.47 0.24
N GLN A 41 8.82 16.71 1.04
CA GLN A 41 8.86 17.61 2.17
C GLN A 41 8.67 16.82 3.45
N VAL A 42 9.30 17.28 4.52
CA VAL A 42 9.15 16.72 5.85
C VAL A 42 8.74 17.81 6.82
N MET A 43 7.70 17.53 7.60
CA MET A 43 7.21 18.39 8.67
C MET A 43 7.47 17.73 10.01
N ASP A 44 8.19 18.41 10.88
CA ASP A 44 8.31 18.02 12.29
C ASP A 44 6.97 18.27 13.00
N THR A 45 6.40 17.24 13.63
CA THR A 45 5.06 17.30 14.24
C THR A 45 4.98 18.12 15.51
N ARG A 46 6.12 18.46 16.13
CA ARG A 46 6.19 19.20 17.39
C ARG A 46 6.33 20.70 17.15
N THR A 47 7.12 21.06 16.15
CA THR A 47 7.46 22.43 15.79
C THR A 47 6.67 22.93 14.58
N PHE A 48 6.04 22.03 13.82
CA PHE A 48 5.37 22.30 12.55
C PHE A 48 6.28 22.94 11.49
N ASN A 49 7.60 22.84 11.68
CA ASN A 49 8.56 23.32 10.70
C ASN A 49 8.59 22.37 9.49
N LEU A 50 8.35 22.93 8.31
CA LEU A 50 8.42 22.24 7.04
C LEU A 50 9.79 22.45 6.40
N SER A 51 10.37 21.39 5.84
CA SER A 51 11.64 21.45 5.12
C SER A 51 11.61 20.55 3.88
N ASN A 52 12.37 20.94 2.86
CA ASN A 52 12.55 20.09 1.69
C ASN A 52 13.58 19.00 2.00
N LEU A 53 13.31 17.80 1.53
CA LEU A 53 14.16 16.63 1.72
C LEU A 53 14.52 16.08 0.34
N GLU A 54 15.81 15.94 0.08
CA GLU A 54 16.27 15.34 -1.18
C GLU A 54 15.83 13.87 -1.22
N VAL A 55 15.19 13.45 -2.32
CA VAL A 55 14.83 12.04 -2.52
C VAL A 55 15.91 11.38 -3.35
N ARG A 56 16.51 10.32 -2.79
CA ARG A 56 17.52 9.51 -3.46
C ARG A 56 17.01 8.09 -3.65
N GLY A 57 17.42 7.44 -4.72
CA GLY A 57 17.04 6.07 -5.03
C GLY A 57 18.16 5.32 -5.73
N GLU A 58 18.20 4.01 -5.55
CA GLU A 58 18.93 3.15 -6.48
C GLU A 58 18.14 3.09 -7.81
N LEU A 59 18.66 3.78 -8.84
CA LEU A 59 18.32 3.73 -10.29
C LEU A 59 17.27 4.70 -10.87
N ASP A 60 17.43 4.94 -12.19
CA ASP A 60 16.50 5.56 -13.16
C ASP A 60 15.08 4.97 -13.09
N ASP A 61 14.96 3.74 -12.60
CA ASP A 61 13.70 3.03 -12.31
C ASP A 61 12.78 3.79 -11.36
N PHE A 62 13.36 4.64 -10.49
CA PHE A 62 12.64 5.48 -9.56
C PHE A 62 11.83 6.59 -10.26
N VAL A 63 12.31 7.09 -11.41
CA VAL A 63 11.61 8.11 -12.21
C VAL A 63 10.26 7.58 -12.69
N HIS A 64 10.15 6.27 -12.92
CA HIS A 64 8.93 5.60 -13.35
C HIS A 64 8.19 4.85 -12.23
N ALA A 65 8.63 5.02 -10.97
CA ALA A 65 7.96 4.39 -9.84
C ALA A 65 6.58 5.02 -9.64
N THR A 66 5.54 4.19 -9.58
CA THR A 66 4.19 4.64 -9.20
C THR A 66 3.93 4.28 -7.75
N PHE A 67 4.03 5.28 -6.88
CA PHE A 67 3.64 5.13 -5.49
C PHE A 67 2.11 5.09 -5.44
N LYS A 68 1.54 3.95 -5.07
CA LYS A 68 0.11 3.82 -4.77
C LYS A 68 -0.16 3.60 -3.29
N THR A 69 0.79 3.01 -2.58
CA THR A 69 0.67 2.72 -1.16
C THR A 69 2.07 2.75 -0.55
N ILE A 70 2.23 3.53 0.51
CA ILE A 70 3.41 3.49 1.37
C ILE A 70 2.97 2.97 2.73
N VAL A 71 3.71 1.99 3.24
CA VAL A 71 3.46 1.36 4.53
C VAL A 71 4.65 1.64 5.43
N VAL A 72 4.42 2.09 6.67
CA VAL A 72 5.50 2.39 7.61
C VAL A 72 5.59 1.31 8.67
N HIS A 73 6.80 0.81 8.89
CA HIS A 73 7.11 -0.17 9.94
C HIS A 73 8.51 0.09 10.50
N LYS A 74 8.66 0.09 11.83
CA LYS A 74 9.96 0.29 12.53
C LYS A 74 10.80 1.43 11.93
N GLU A 75 10.20 2.61 11.80
CA GLU A 75 10.82 3.83 11.26
C GLU A 75 11.26 3.77 9.80
N LYS A 76 10.74 2.80 9.04
CA LYS A 76 11.05 2.62 7.63
C LYS A 76 9.78 2.66 6.82
N ALA A 77 9.85 3.27 5.64
CA ALA A 77 8.77 3.25 4.67
C ALA A 77 8.96 2.10 3.69
N TYR A 78 7.87 1.51 3.22
CA TYR A 78 7.89 0.41 2.29
C TYR A 78 6.88 0.63 1.19
N PHE A 79 7.26 0.32 -0.04
CA PHE A 79 6.31 0.31 -1.15
C PHE A 79 6.65 -0.76 -2.18
N TRP A 80 5.63 -1.09 -2.97
CA TRP A 80 5.73 -1.98 -4.12
C TRP A 80 5.67 -1.17 -5.41
N SER A 81 6.68 -1.29 -6.26
CA SER A 81 6.66 -0.69 -7.59
C SER A 81 6.07 -1.65 -8.61
N ARG A 82 4.98 -1.25 -9.25
CA ARG A 82 4.34 -2.03 -10.33
C ARG A 82 5.10 -1.97 -11.65
N SER A 83 5.82 -0.87 -11.91
CA SER A 83 6.52 -0.69 -13.19
C SER A 83 7.70 -1.65 -13.31
N VAL A 84 8.43 -1.86 -12.22
CA VAL A 84 9.62 -2.72 -12.18
C VAL A 84 9.41 -4.02 -11.41
N TYR A 85 8.22 -4.23 -10.85
CA TYR A 85 7.88 -5.40 -10.05
C TYR A 85 8.92 -5.67 -8.96
N GLN A 86 9.21 -4.65 -8.14
CA GLN A 86 10.19 -4.71 -7.06
C GLN A 86 9.68 -4.05 -5.80
N PHE A 87 10.17 -4.52 -4.66
CA PHE A 87 9.88 -3.97 -3.35
C PHE A 87 11.01 -3.07 -2.89
N PHE A 88 10.65 -1.95 -2.27
CA PHE A 88 11.60 -0.92 -1.87
C PHE A 88 11.41 -0.54 -0.41
N GLU A 89 12.53 -0.25 0.25
CA GLU A 89 12.61 0.29 1.60
C GLU A 89 13.11 1.74 1.55
N GLY A 90 12.45 2.61 2.28
CA GLY A 90 12.70 4.04 2.38
C GLY A 90 13.14 4.40 3.79
N THR A 91 14.24 5.14 3.89
CA THR A 91 14.80 5.59 5.16
C THR A 91 15.15 7.07 5.11
N ALA A 92 14.87 7.79 6.20
CA ALA A 92 15.39 9.14 6.37
C ALA A 92 16.84 9.05 6.84
N GLU A 93 17.75 9.65 6.08
CA GLU A 93 19.17 9.81 6.39
C GLU A 93 19.48 11.31 6.49
N SER A 94 20.59 11.72 7.11
CA SER A 94 20.93 13.13 7.34
C SER A 94 20.80 14.01 6.08
N GLY A 95 19.65 14.71 5.96
CA GLY A 95 19.34 15.60 4.85
C GLY A 95 18.75 14.96 3.58
N CYS A 96 18.46 13.66 3.55
CA CYS A 96 17.81 13.02 2.41
C CYS A 96 16.89 11.85 2.82
N PHE A 97 15.94 11.51 1.95
CA PHE A 97 15.15 10.28 2.04
C PHE A 97 15.63 9.31 0.97
N ARG A 98 16.16 8.16 1.39
CA ARG A 98 16.74 7.19 0.46
C ARG A 98 15.85 5.96 0.32
N TRP A 99 15.47 5.67 -0.93
CA TRP A 99 14.84 4.42 -1.34
C TRP A 99 15.89 3.41 -1.81
N ARG A 100 15.81 2.18 -1.33
CA ARG A 100 16.69 1.07 -1.69
C ARG A 100 15.86 -0.12 -2.09
N ARG A 101 16.31 -0.85 -3.11
CA ARG A 101 15.63 -2.08 -3.52
C ARG A 101 15.88 -3.19 -2.50
N ILE A 102 14.84 -3.88 -2.08
CA ILE A 102 14.97 -5.10 -1.27
C ILE A 102 14.91 -6.31 -2.19
N MET A 103 15.98 -7.11 -2.17
CA MET A 103 15.99 -8.42 -2.80
C MET A 103 15.32 -9.42 -1.86
N LEU A 104 14.07 -9.79 -2.17
CA LEU A 104 13.34 -10.81 -1.41
C LEU A 104 13.62 -12.19 -2.02
N THR A 105 14.02 -13.15 -1.18
CA THR A 105 14.40 -14.50 -1.61
C THR A 105 13.21 -15.37 -2.03
N SER A 106 12.03 -15.09 -1.48
CA SER A 106 10.76 -15.73 -1.80
C SER A 106 9.88 -14.71 -2.52
N TYR A 107 10.14 -14.47 -3.80
CA TYR A 107 9.34 -13.53 -4.58
C TYR A 107 8.08 -14.24 -5.10
N PRO A 108 6.89 -14.02 -4.51
CA PRO A 108 5.72 -14.86 -4.75
C PRO A 108 5.00 -14.56 -6.08
N PHE A 109 5.53 -13.62 -6.86
CA PHE A 109 4.92 -13.18 -8.11
C PHE A 109 5.65 -13.67 -9.37
N ALA A 110 6.65 -14.54 -9.20
CA ALA A 110 7.31 -15.17 -10.33
C ALA A 110 6.30 -16.01 -11.14
N GLY A 111 5.99 -15.58 -12.36
CA GLY A 111 5.06 -16.27 -13.25
C GLY A 111 3.59 -15.82 -13.17
N VAL A 112 3.24 -14.94 -12.23
CA VAL A 112 1.90 -14.33 -12.19
C VAL A 112 1.80 -13.27 -13.27
N LYS A 113 0.98 -13.51 -14.30
CA LYS A 113 0.58 -12.45 -15.24
C LYS A 113 -0.39 -11.54 -14.50
N PHE A 114 0.12 -10.48 -13.90
CA PHE A 114 -0.70 -9.50 -13.20
C PHE A 114 -1.81 -8.96 -14.13
N GLY A 115 -3.04 -9.36 -13.85
CA GLY A 115 -4.23 -8.67 -14.34
C GLY A 115 -4.29 -7.26 -13.74
N TYR A 116 -4.87 -6.32 -14.49
CA TYR A 116 -4.71 -4.87 -14.37
C TYR A 116 -5.06 -4.17 -13.02
N LYS A 117 -5.34 -4.86 -11.92
CA LYS A 117 -5.99 -4.25 -10.74
C LYS A 117 -5.57 -4.83 -9.39
N ASP A 118 -4.27 -4.78 -9.04
CA ASP A 118 -3.91 -5.11 -7.66
C ASP A 118 -4.54 -4.11 -6.68
N ALA A 119 -5.07 -4.62 -5.58
CA ALA A 119 -5.32 -3.80 -4.41
C ALA A 119 -4.12 -3.95 -3.47
N ILE A 120 -3.57 -2.82 -3.03
CA ILE A 120 -2.38 -2.77 -2.17
C ILE A 120 -2.73 -1.95 -0.94
N ALA A 121 -2.43 -2.50 0.22
CA ALA A 121 -2.61 -1.86 1.51
C ALA A 121 -1.55 -2.43 2.46
N GLY A 122 -1.39 -1.81 3.61
CA GLY A 122 -0.57 -2.37 4.66
C GLY A 122 -0.95 -1.84 6.02
N SER A 123 -0.40 -2.52 7.02
CA SER A 123 -0.43 -2.16 8.42
C SER A 123 1.00 -1.92 8.90
N ASN A 124 1.17 -1.56 10.16
CA ASN A 124 2.46 -1.47 10.83
C ASN A 124 3.17 -2.83 11.03
N THR A 125 2.82 -3.88 10.28
CA THR A 125 3.39 -5.22 10.43
C THR A 125 3.35 -5.98 9.11
N TYR A 126 2.30 -5.77 8.32
CA TYR A 126 2.11 -6.47 7.05
C TYR A 126 2.00 -5.51 5.88
N PHE A 127 2.63 -5.88 4.77
CA PHE A 127 2.30 -5.34 3.45
C PHE A 127 1.46 -6.37 2.70
N CYS A 128 0.29 -5.97 2.22
CA CYS A 128 -0.68 -6.86 1.62
C CYS A 128 -0.91 -6.51 0.14
N VAL A 129 -0.88 -7.55 -0.69
CA VAL A 129 -1.23 -7.48 -2.10
C VAL A 129 -2.32 -8.49 -2.36
N ILE A 130 -3.43 -8.04 -2.91
CA ILE A 130 -4.43 -8.94 -3.48
C ILE A 130 -4.24 -8.96 -4.99
N SER A 131 -4.01 -10.16 -5.50
CA SER A 131 -3.87 -10.41 -6.93
C SER A 131 -4.95 -11.35 -7.41
N HIS A 132 -5.28 -11.25 -8.70
CA HIS A 132 -6.15 -12.17 -9.39
C HIS A 132 -5.31 -13.07 -10.29
N ASP A 133 -5.42 -14.39 -10.12
CA ASP A 133 -4.82 -15.39 -11.02
C ASP A 133 -5.94 -16.26 -11.60
N ARG A 134 -6.33 -15.95 -12.85
CA ARG A 134 -7.46 -16.56 -13.57
C ARG A 134 -8.76 -16.50 -12.75
N ASP A 135 -9.08 -17.58 -12.05
CA ASP A 135 -10.31 -17.77 -11.28
C ASP A 135 -10.08 -17.68 -9.76
N ASP A 136 -8.82 -17.53 -9.34
CA ASP A 136 -8.43 -17.44 -7.95
C ASP A 136 -8.08 -16.01 -7.56
N VAL A 137 -8.51 -15.65 -6.35
CA VAL A 137 -8.05 -14.44 -5.67
C VAL A 137 -7.06 -14.88 -4.61
N ILE A 138 -5.85 -14.35 -4.69
CA ILE A 138 -4.75 -14.70 -3.79
C ILE A 138 -4.41 -13.47 -2.96
N LEU A 139 -4.50 -13.60 -1.64
CA LEU A 139 -3.98 -12.62 -0.70
C LEU A 139 -2.54 -12.99 -0.39
N ARG A 140 -1.62 -12.08 -0.71
CA ARG A 140 -0.20 -12.20 -0.36
C ARG A 140 0.12 -11.21 0.73
N ARG A 141 0.74 -11.70 1.81
CA ARG A 141 1.13 -10.89 2.97
C ARG A 141 2.63 -11.01 3.16
N LEU A 142 3.32 -9.89 3.04
CA LEU A 142 4.71 -9.77 3.45
C LEU A 142 4.74 -9.33 4.91
N ASN A 143 5.29 -10.17 5.78
CA ASN A 143 5.60 -9.78 7.14
C ASN A 143 6.83 -8.85 7.11
N LEU A 144 6.68 -7.60 7.55
CA LEU A 144 7.72 -6.57 7.50
C LEU A 144 8.78 -6.75 8.62
N ASP A 145 8.52 -7.57 9.64
CA ASP A 145 9.53 -7.93 10.64
C ASP A 145 10.50 -8.99 10.13
N THR A 146 9.99 -10.00 9.45
CA THR A 146 10.77 -11.15 8.99
C THR A 146 11.17 -11.07 7.52
N MET A 147 10.56 -10.16 6.76
CA MET A 147 10.66 -10.06 5.30
C MET A 147 10.30 -11.36 4.56
N THR A 148 9.35 -12.11 5.11
CA THR A 148 8.85 -13.36 4.53
C THR A 148 7.44 -13.20 4.00
N TRP A 149 7.19 -13.74 2.81
CA TRP A 149 5.86 -13.80 2.23
C TRP A 149 5.07 -15.00 2.76
N THR A 150 3.77 -14.79 2.89
CA THR A 150 2.75 -15.82 3.09
C THR A 150 1.68 -15.62 2.03
N GLU A 151 1.12 -16.72 1.54
CA GLU A 151 0.04 -16.72 0.57
C GLU A 151 -1.16 -17.44 1.18
N ASP A 152 -2.32 -16.79 1.07
CA ASP A 152 -3.59 -17.36 1.45
C ASP A 152 -4.50 -17.31 0.23
N GLN A 153 -5.00 -18.48 -0.17
CA GLN A 153 -6.02 -18.53 -1.21
C GLN A 153 -7.32 -18.00 -0.62
N VAL A 154 -7.85 -16.94 -1.23
CA VAL A 154 -9.11 -16.36 -0.81
C VAL A 154 -10.23 -17.17 -1.45
N THR A 155 -10.62 -18.26 -0.79
CA THR A 155 -11.63 -19.20 -1.29
C THR A 155 -13.03 -18.80 -0.86
N GLY A 156 -13.82 -18.26 -1.78
CA GLY A 156 -15.24 -18.00 -1.55
C GLY A 156 -16.00 -17.97 -2.87
N GLU A 157 -17.13 -18.66 -2.94
CA GLU A 157 -18.04 -18.57 -4.09
C GLU A 157 -18.45 -17.11 -4.31
N ALA A 158 -18.71 -16.35 -3.25
CA ALA A 158 -18.99 -14.91 -3.34
C ALA A 158 -17.87 -14.08 -3.99
N ILE A 159 -16.62 -14.54 -4.03
CA ILE A 159 -15.50 -13.81 -4.65
C ILE A 159 -15.30 -14.23 -6.11
N ARG A 160 -15.58 -15.50 -6.42
CA ARG A 160 -15.55 -16.05 -7.78
C ARG A 160 -16.76 -15.64 -8.61
N THR A 161 -17.94 -15.64 -8.00
CA THR A 161 -19.23 -15.38 -8.67
C THR A 161 -19.51 -13.89 -8.79
N HIS A 162 -18.95 -13.05 -7.92
CA HIS A 162 -19.15 -11.61 -7.99
C HIS A 162 -18.06 -10.90 -8.76
N SER A 163 -18.46 -9.76 -9.31
CA SER A 163 -17.70 -8.80 -10.10
C SER A 163 -16.46 -8.20 -9.41
N LEU A 164 -15.92 -8.85 -8.36
CA LEU A 164 -14.58 -8.61 -7.79
C LEU A 164 -13.46 -8.64 -8.83
N LEU A 165 -13.68 -9.31 -9.95
CA LEU A 165 -12.77 -9.37 -11.10
C LEU A 165 -12.86 -8.13 -12.01
N ILE A 166 -13.90 -7.31 -11.89
CA ILE A 166 -14.28 -6.30 -12.90
C ILE A 166 -14.14 -4.86 -12.38
N HIS A 167 -14.28 -4.58 -11.07
CA HIS A 167 -14.30 -3.19 -10.57
C HIS A 167 -13.01 -2.76 -9.86
N ARG A 168 -12.89 -1.45 -9.58
CA ARG A 168 -11.80 -0.87 -8.79
C ARG A 168 -12.16 -0.98 -7.31
N TYR A 169 -11.35 -1.68 -6.52
CA TYR A 169 -11.52 -1.74 -5.07
C TYR A 169 -10.61 -0.72 -4.41
N LYS A 170 -11.10 -0.11 -3.33
CA LYS A 170 -10.26 0.47 -2.30
C LYS A 170 -10.00 -0.61 -1.26
N MET A 171 -8.75 -0.79 -0.87
CA MET A 171 -8.35 -1.73 0.18
C MET A 171 -7.79 -0.97 1.36
N PHE A 172 -8.25 -1.34 2.55
CA PHE A 172 -7.82 -0.78 3.82
C PHE A 172 -7.53 -1.93 4.79
N ILE A 173 -6.58 -1.72 5.71
CA ILE A 173 -6.37 -2.64 6.83
C ILE A 173 -6.79 -1.93 8.10
N VAL A 174 -7.74 -2.51 8.84
CA VAL A 174 -8.27 -1.97 10.09
C VAL A 174 -8.17 -3.06 11.14
N GLY A 175 -7.34 -2.84 12.17
CA GLY A 175 -7.04 -3.87 13.16
C GLY A 175 -6.44 -5.11 12.51
N GLN A 176 -7.10 -6.25 12.69
CA GLN A 176 -6.71 -7.53 12.07
C GLN A 176 -7.57 -7.88 10.86
N SER A 177 -8.21 -6.91 10.22
CA SER A 177 -9.11 -7.17 9.10
C SER A 177 -8.69 -6.38 7.87
N ILE A 178 -8.80 -6.99 6.69
CA ILE A 178 -8.66 -6.32 5.39
C ILE A 178 -10.06 -5.99 4.87
N HIS A 179 -10.31 -4.72 4.63
CA HIS A 179 -11.55 -4.19 4.11
C HIS A 179 -11.38 -3.90 2.62
N LEU A 180 -12.20 -4.53 1.79
CA LEU A 180 -12.27 -4.33 0.36
C LEU A 180 -13.61 -3.68 0.05
N ILE A 181 -13.57 -2.45 -0.47
CA ILE A 181 -14.76 -1.68 -0.79
C ILE A 181 -14.76 -1.42 -2.30
N SER A 182 -15.79 -1.91 -2.99
CA SER A 182 -16.09 -1.48 -4.37
C SER A 182 -17.32 -0.61 -4.42
N GLU A 183 -17.24 0.38 -5.30
CA GLU A 183 -18.38 1.13 -5.79
C GLU A 183 -18.63 0.74 -7.25
N GLU A 184 -19.75 0.08 -7.51
CA GLU A 184 -20.18 -0.25 -8.87
C GLU A 184 -21.01 0.91 -9.42
N HIS A 185 -20.36 1.82 -10.16
CA HIS A 185 -20.99 3.04 -10.68
C HIS A 185 -22.24 2.81 -11.53
N TYR A 186 -22.36 1.67 -12.19
CA TYR A 186 -23.51 1.37 -13.05
C TYR A 186 -24.68 0.73 -12.30
N ALA A 187 -24.44 0.15 -11.13
CA ALA A 187 -25.47 -0.58 -10.37
C ALA A 187 -25.88 0.10 -9.06
N ASN A 188 -25.25 1.23 -8.69
CA ASN A 188 -25.41 1.87 -7.37
C ASN A 188 -25.18 0.91 -6.19
N MET A 189 -24.47 -0.19 -6.41
CA MET A 189 -24.14 -1.14 -5.36
C MET A 189 -22.80 -0.76 -4.74
N LYS A 190 -22.80 -0.56 -3.43
CA LYS A 190 -21.57 -0.59 -2.63
C LYS A 190 -21.46 -1.97 -2.04
N ARG A 191 -20.33 -2.62 -2.27
CA ARG A 191 -20.02 -3.91 -1.64
C ARG A 191 -18.83 -3.71 -0.74
N HIS A 192 -18.94 -4.26 0.47
CA HIS A 192 -17.90 -4.23 1.46
C HIS A 192 -17.60 -5.66 1.87
N LEU A 193 -16.41 -6.12 1.49
CA LEU A 193 -15.87 -7.41 1.89
C LEU A 193 -14.85 -7.19 3.02
N VAL A 194 -14.98 -7.97 4.08
CA VAL A 194 -14.04 -7.99 5.20
C VAL A 194 -13.37 -9.35 5.25
N LEU A 195 -12.04 -9.37 5.24
CA LEU A 195 -11.21 -10.56 5.40
C LEU A 195 -10.55 -10.50 6.78
N ASP A 196 -10.90 -11.43 7.66
CA ASP A 196 -10.31 -11.53 9.00
C ASP A 196 -8.96 -12.26 8.96
N LEU A 197 -7.89 -11.62 9.44
CA LEU A 197 -6.52 -12.13 9.48
C LEU A 197 -6.21 -12.92 10.77
N SER A 198 -7.12 -12.93 11.75
CA SER A 198 -6.94 -13.64 13.02
C SER A 198 -7.05 -15.16 12.89
N ASN A 199 -7.76 -15.63 11.86
CA ASN A 199 -7.86 -17.05 11.54
C ASN A 199 -6.59 -17.53 10.81
N GLN A 200 -5.71 -18.22 11.54
CA GLN A 200 -4.54 -18.90 10.96
C GLN A 200 -4.90 -20.18 10.19
N ASP A 201 -6.15 -20.67 10.29
CA ASP A 201 -6.61 -21.94 9.71
C ASP A 201 -7.20 -21.80 8.29
N GLY A 202 -6.84 -20.76 7.54
CA GLY A 202 -7.18 -20.65 6.11
C GLY A 202 -8.67 -20.50 5.79
N SER A 203 -9.54 -20.39 6.79
CA SER A 203 -10.95 -20.04 6.60
C SER A 203 -11.14 -18.55 6.84
N LEU A 204 -11.21 -17.80 5.73
CA LEU A 204 -11.62 -16.40 5.74
C LEU A 204 -13.12 -16.35 6.00
N ASN A 205 -13.51 -15.71 7.10
CA ASN A 205 -14.92 -15.51 7.41
C ASN A 205 -15.48 -14.37 6.56
N PHE A 206 -16.54 -14.68 5.82
CA PHE A 206 -17.21 -13.73 4.92
C PHE A 206 -18.34 -13.02 5.64
N HIS A 207 -18.32 -11.70 5.60
CA HIS A 207 -19.46 -10.88 5.97
C HIS A 207 -19.74 -9.91 4.83
N GLU A 208 -20.89 -10.09 4.17
CA GLU A 208 -21.47 -9.10 3.26
C GLU A 208 -22.38 -8.20 4.12
N ALA A 209 -22.12 -6.89 4.08
CA ALA A 209 -22.84 -5.87 4.85
C ALA A 209 -23.62 -4.94 3.91
#